data_AF-A0A377TM01-F1
#
_entry.id   AF-A0A377TM01-F1
#
_cell.length_a   1.000
_cell.length_b   1.000
_cell.length_c   1.000
_cell.angle_alpha   90.00
_cell.angle_beta   90.00
_cell.angle_gamma   90.00
#
_symmetry.space_group_name_H-M   'P 1'
#
loop_
_entity.id
_entity.type
_entity.pdbx_description
1 polymer ?
#
loop_
_entity_poly.entity_id
_entity_poly.type
_entity_poly.pdbx_seq_one_letter_code
_entity_poly.pdbx_strand_id
1 'polypeptide(L)'
;MAVKSIAIPGAIAQIAVATLLGMALSAALGWSLMTGIVFGLCLSTASTVVLLRALEERQLIDSQRGQIAIGWLIVEDLVMVLTLVLLPAIAGMAEKGNVGFASLALDLGITIGKVVAFIAIMMLVGRRLVPWIMSRSAATGSRELFTLSVLALALGIAFGAVELFDVSFALGAFFAGMVLNESELSHRAAHDTLPLRDAFAVLFFVSVGMLFDPMVLVQQPLAVLATLAIIIFGKSAAAFFLVRMFGHSPRTALTIAASLAQIGEFAFILAGLEWRLTCCRRPDKIWCWPGRSSQLCSTGAVYPAGKISR
;
A
#
# COMPACT_ATOMS: atom_id res chain seq x y z
N MET A 1 11.58 -0.10 22.87
CA MET A 1 12.36 -1.31 22.48
C MET A 1 11.55 -2.59 22.54
N ALA A 2 10.78 -2.88 23.61
CA ALA A 2 10.01 -4.13 23.74
C ALA A 2 8.93 -4.35 22.65
N VAL A 3 8.29 -3.28 22.16
CA VAL A 3 7.21 -3.34 21.16
C VAL A 3 7.73 -3.78 19.77
N LYS A 4 8.93 -3.35 19.40
CA LYS A 4 9.54 -3.62 18.07
C LYS A 4 9.78 -5.11 17.83
N SER A 5 10.12 -5.85 18.89
CA SER A 5 10.40 -7.30 18.81
C SER A 5 9.16 -8.15 18.53
N ILE A 6 7.95 -7.57 18.66
CA ILE A 6 6.67 -8.30 18.53
C ILE A 6 5.92 -7.81 17.29
N ALA A 7 5.86 -6.49 17.08
CA ALA A 7 5.16 -5.89 15.96
C ALA A 7 5.71 -6.34 14.60
N ILE A 8 7.04 -6.41 14.44
CA ILE A 8 7.67 -6.82 13.17
C ILE A 8 7.37 -8.28 12.81
N PRO A 9 7.70 -9.27 13.65
CA PRO A 9 7.44 -10.67 13.31
C PRO A 9 5.94 -10.98 13.26
N GLY A 10 5.13 -10.33 14.10
CA GLY A 10 3.67 -10.44 14.05
C GLY A 10 3.10 -9.99 12.71
N ALA A 11 3.49 -8.80 12.24
CA ALA A 11 3.04 -8.26 10.95
C ALA A 11 3.44 -9.16 9.79
N ILE A 12 4.72 -9.57 9.71
CA ILE A 12 5.19 -10.44 8.63
C ILE A 12 4.45 -11.78 8.63
N ALA A 13 4.27 -12.39 9.80
CA ALA A 13 3.56 -13.66 9.92
C ALA A 13 2.08 -13.52 9.53
N GLN A 14 1.40 -12.45 9.94
CA GLN A 14 0.01 -12.20 9.54
C GLN A 14 -0.10 -11.97 8.03
N ILE A 15 0.81 -11.21 7.43
CA ILE A 15 0.80 -11.00 5.97
C ILE A 15 0.96 -12.33 5.24
N ALA A 16 1.88 -13.18 5.70
CA ALA A 16 2.07 -14.51 5.13
C ALA A 16 0.81 -15.38 5.28
N VAL A 17 0.19 -15.42 6.47
CA VAL A 17 -1.04 -16.19 6.70
C VAL A 17 -2.20 -15.67 5.87
N ALA A 18 -2.43 -14.35 5.84
CA ALA A 18 -3.48 -13.74 5.04
C ALA A 18 -3.27 -13.99 3.54
N THR A 19 -2.01 -13.94 3.09
CA THR A 19 -1.65 -14.23 1.70
C THR A 19 -1.92 -15.69 1.35
N LEU A 20 -1.54 -16.62 2.21
CA LEU A 20 -1.82 -18.05 2.04
C LEU A 20 -3.33 -18.35 2.04
N LEU A 21 -4.10 -17.71 2.92
CA LEU A 21 -5.56 -17.85 2.95
C LEU A 21 -6.20 -17.32 1.65
N GLY A 22 -5.74 -16.17 1.16
CA GLY A 22 -6.18 -15.61 -0.12
C GLY A 22 -5.80 -16.50 -1.31
N MET A 23 -4.58 -17.05 -1.31
CA MET A 23 -4.13 -18.01 -2.31
C MET A 23 -4.97 -19.29 -2.30
N ALA A 24 -5.26 -19.84 -1.11
CA ALA A 24 -6.11 -21.02 -0.97
C ALA A 24 -7.53 -20.78 -1.51
N LEU A 25 -8.13 -19.62 -1.21
CA LEU A 25 -9.43 -19.24 -1.77
C LEU A 25 -9.36 -19.10 -3.29
N SER A 26 -8.33 -18.42 -3.80
CA SER A 26 -8.15 -18.22 -5.23
C SER A 26 -7.99 -19.54 -5.99
N ALA A 27 -7.28 -20.52 -5.41
CA ALA A 27 -7.12 -21.84 -5.98
C ALA A 27 -8.44 -22.62 -5.99
N ALA A 28 -9.24 -22.50 -4.93
CA ALA A 28 -10.59 -23.08 -4.86
C ALA A 28 -11.55 -22.47 -5.90
N LEU A 29 -11.36 -21.19 -6.25
CA LEU A 29 -12.12 -20.48 -7.29
C LEU A 29 -11.52 -20.66 -8.70
N GLY A 30 -10.44 -21.42 -8.86
CA GLY A 30 -9.79 -21.68 -10.15
C GLY A 30 -9.01 -20.49 -10.72
N TRP A 31 -8.61 -19.54 -9.88
CA TRP A 31 -7.85 -18.36 -10.30
C TRP A 31 -6.36 -18.67 -10.49
N SER A 32 -5.66 -17.79 -11.20
CA SER A 32 -4.22 -17.94 -11.42
C SER A 32 -3.44 -17.74 -10.12
N LEU A 33 -2.28 -18.38 -9.98
CA LEU A 33 -1.41 -18.23 -8.80
C LEU A 33 -1.05 -16.77 -8.52
N MET A 34 -0.78 -15.98 -9.58
CA MET A 34 -0.44 -14.56 -9.44
C MET A 34 -1.63 -13.75 -8.93
N THR A 35 -2.83 -14.01 -9.46
CA THR A 35 -4.07 -13.39 -8.96
C THR A 35 -4.30 -13.77 -7.49
N GLY A 36 -4.01 -15.01 -7.10
CA GLY A 36 -4.10 -15.47 -5.71
C GLY A 36 -3.14 -14.79 -4.75
N ILE A 37 -1.88 -14.62 -5.16
CA ILE A 37 -0.87 -13.90 -4.38
C ILE A 37 -1.27 -12.44 -4.19
N VAL A 38 -1.64 -11.76 -5.26
CA VAL A 38 -2.12 -10.37 -5.22
C VAL A 38 -3.35 -10.25 -4.32
N PHE A 39 -4.34 -11.12 -4.52
CA PHE A 39 -5.56 -11.12 -3.73
C PHE A 39 -5.28 -11.34 -2.24
N GLY A 40 -4.41 -12.29 -1.90
CA GLY A 40 -3.97 -12.52 -0.54
C GLY A 40 -3.23 -11.34 0.09
N LEU A 41 -2.39 -10.64 -0.69
CA LEU A 41 -1.72 -9.40 -0.26
C LEU A 41 -2.73 -8.28 -0.03
N CYS A 42 -3.78 -8.15 -0.85
CA CYS A 42 -4.88 -7.23 -0.60
C CYS A 42 -5.57 -7.51 0.75
N LEU A 43 -5.86 -8.78 1.05
CA LEU A 43 -6.48 -9.19 2.31
C LEU A 43 -5.59 -8.96 3.54
N SER A 44 -4.27 -8.96 3.34
CA SER A 44 -3.32 -8.78 4.43
C SER A 44 -3.40 -7.39 5.06
N THR A 45 -3.78 -6.37 4.28
CA THR A 45 -3.74 -4.96 4.68
C THR A 45 -4.87 -4.55 5.63
N ALA A 46 -4.56 -3.70 6.59
CA ALA A 46 -5.47 -3.08 7.54
C ALA A 46 -5.44 -1.55 7.40
N SER A 47 -6.55 -0.90 7.74
CA SER A 47 -6.65 0.56 7.62
C SER A 47 -6.01 1.25 8.81
N THR A 48 -4.99 2.05 8.55
CA THR A 48 -4.27 2.81 9.58
C THR A 48 -5.15 3.92 10.15
N VAL A 49 -5.89 4.63 9.29
CA VAL A 49 -6.78 5.73 9.68
C VAL A 49 -7.86 5.23 10.62
N VAL A 50 -8.54 4.14 10.27
CA VAL A 50 -9.66 3.64 11.08
C VAL A 50 -9.17 3.10 12.42
N LEU A 51 -8.04 2.38 12.45
CA LEU A 51 -7.47 1.87 13.70
C LEU A 51 -6.98 2.99 14.61
N LEU A 52 -6.26 3.99 14.08
CA LEU A 52 -5.79 5.14 14.86
C LEU A 52 -6.96 5.90 15.47
N ARG A 53 -8.03 6.16 14.70
CA ARG A 53 -9.26 6.78 15.22
C ARG A 53 -9.92 5.93 16.30
N ALA A 54 -10.03 4.61 16.10
CA ALA A 54 -10.61 3.72 17.10
C ALA A 54 -9.79 3.65 18.40
N LEU A 55 -8.46 3.79 18.33
CA LEU A 55 -7.59 3.88 19.51
C LEU A 55 -7.67 5.26 20.19
N GLU A 56 -7.76 6.34 19.40
CA GLU A 56 -7.97 7.71 19.88
C GLU A 56 -9.26 7.83 20.70
N GLU A 57 -10.38 7.37 20.14
CA GLU A 57 -11.70 7.39 20.80
C GLU A 57 -11.72 6.62 22.12
N ARG A 58 -10.87 5.59 22.25
CA ARG A 58 -10.75 4.76 23.46
C ARG A 58 -9.61 5.21 24.39
N GLN A 59 -8.87 6.27 24.05
CA GLN A 59 -7.67 6.73 24.76
C GLN A 59 -6.61 5.63 24.96
N LEU A 60 -6.45 4.75 23.96
CA LEU A 60 -5.56 3.60 24.03
C LEU A 60 -4.23 3.78 23.29
N ILE A 61 -3.99 4.93 22.65
CA ILE A 61 -2.77 5.19 21.83
C ILE A 61 -1.49 4.97 22.64
N ASP A 62 -1.43 5.54 23.84
CA ASP A 62 -0.24 5.48 24.71
C ASP A 62 -0.15 4.17 25.50
N SER A 63 -1.18 3.33 25.43
CA SER A 63 -1.15 2.02 26.08
C SER A 63 -0.18 1.09 25.35
N GLN A 64 0.41 0.14 26.08
CA GLN A 64 1.28 -0.87 25.48
C GLN A 64 0.60 -1.62 24.32
N ARG A 65 -0.73 -1.81 24.40
CA ARG A 65 -1.52 -2.48 23.35
C ARG A 65 -1.67 -1.61 22.10
N GLY A 66 -1.91 -0.31 22.30
CA GLY A 66 -1.98 0.66 21.20
C GLY A 66 -0.66 0.79 20.47
N GLN A 67 0.45 0.91 21.20
CA GLN A 67 1.79 0.97 20.59
C GLN A 67 2.14 -0.30 19.80
N ILE A 68 1.74 -1.49 20.27
CA ILE A 68 1.91 -2.75 19.51
C ILE A 68 1.08 -2.72 18.23
N ALA A 69 -0.20 -2.33 18.31
CA ALA A 69 -1.08 -2.26 17.13
C ALA A 69 -0.58 -1.24 16.09
N ILE A 70 -0.16 -0.05 16.53
CA ILE A 70 0.39 0.99 15.65
C ILE A 70 1.70 0.52 15.01
N GLY A 71 2.62 -0.05 15.81
CA GLY A 71 3.88 -0.58 15.28
C GLY A 71 3.67 -1.70 14.26
N TRP A 72 2.68 -2.55 14.48
CA TRP A 72 2.30 -3.62 13.56
C TRP A 72 1.79 -3.06 12.23
N LEU A 73 0.88 -2.08 12.29
CA LEU A 73 0.36 -1.39 11.11
C LEU A 73 1.45 -0.71 10.28
N ILE A 74 2.41 -0.04 10.93
CA ILE A 74 3.51 0.64 10.22
C ILE A 74 4.34 -0.37 9.41
N VAL A 75 4.61 -1.55 9.98
CA VAL A 75 5.35 -2.61 9.29
C VAL A 75 4.52 -3.16 8.12
N GLU A 76 3.24 -3.38 8.34
CA GLU A 76 2.31 -3.85 7.32
C GLU A 76 2.21 -2.89 6.13
N ASP A 77 2.04 -1.60 6.40
CA ASP A 77 1.98 -0.55 5.39
C ASP A 77 3.30 -0.45 4.60
N LEU A 78 4.44 -0.52 5.28
CA LEU A 78 5.76 -0.54 4.63
C LEU A 78 5.91 -1.75 3.68
N VAL A 79 5.54 -2.95 4.12
CA VAL A 79 5.58 -4.16 3.28
C VAL A 79 4.67 -3.99 2.07
N MET A 80 3.50 -3.37 2.23
CA MET A 80 2.57 -3.12 1.13
C MET A 80 3.07 -2.11 0.11
N VAL A 81 3.68 -1.01 0.57
CA VAL A 81 4.33 -0.04 -0.31
C VAL A 81 5.45 -0.70 -1.13
N LEU A 82 6.29 -1.53 -0.49
CA LEU A 82 7.32 -2.30 -1.19
C LEU A 82 6.71 -3.28 -2.19
N THR A 83 5.64 -3.97 -1.80
CA THR A 83 4.91 -4.90 -2.67
C THR A 83 4.38 -4.19 -3.92
N LEU A 84 3.76 -3.01 -3.78
CA LEU A 84 3.25 -2.22 -4.91
C LEU A 84 4.34 -1.84 -5.93
N VAL A 85 5.59 -1.71 -5.48
CA VAL A 85 6.73 -1.38 -6.34
C VAL A 85 7.27 -2.62 -7.03
N LEU A 86 7.30 -3.74 -6.32
CA LEU A 86 7.80 -5.00 -6.87
C LEU A 86 6.77 -5.69 -7.78
N LEU A 87 5.48 -5.42 -7.59
CA LEU A 87 4.41 -6.11 -8.32
C LEU A 87 4.49 -5.93 -9.84
N PRO A 88 4.70 -4.71 -10.41
CA PRO A 88 4.88 -4.54 -11.85
C PRO A 88 6.11 -5.27 -12.39
N ALA A 89 7.22 -5.28 -11.63
CA ALA A 89 8.43 -6.00 -12.01
C ALA A 89 8.18 -7.51 -12.08
N ILE A 90 7.52 -8.06 -11.05
CA ILE A 90 7.16 -9.49 -10.96
C ILE A 90 6.14 -9.86 -12.05
N ALA A 91 5.16 -8.99 -12.34
CA ALA A 91 4.17 -9.21 -13.39
C ALA A 91 4.82 -9.23 -14.79
N GLY A 92 5.77 -8.33 -15.07
CA GLY A 92 6.52 -8.30 -16.31
C GLY A 92 7.41 -9.53 -16.52
N MET A 93 7.96 -10.10 -15.44
CA MET A 93 8.71 -11.37 -15.50
C MET A 93 7.81 -12.55 -15.88
N ALA A 94 6.58 -12.58 -15.36
CA ALA A 94 5.62 -13.66 -15.63
C ALA A 94 5.03 -13.60 -17.05
N GLU A 95 5.17 -12.49 -17.78
CA GLU A 95 4.83 -12.38 -19.21
C GLU A 95 5.89 -12.96 -20.13
N LYS A 96 7.14 -12.80 -19.71
CA LYS A 96 8.34 -13.10 -20.45
C LYS A 96 8.70 -14.59 -20.32
N GLY A 97 7.70 -15.45 -20.48
CA GLY A 97 7.87 -16.90 -20.56
C GLY A 97 8.85 -17.23 -21.69
N ASN A 98 10.05 -17.67 -21.32
CA ASN A 98 11.14 -18.15 -22.18
C ASN A 98 12.17 -17.15 -22.71
N VAL A 99 12.37 -15.98 -22.08
CA VAL A 99 13.55 -15.13 -22.35
C VAL A 99 14.71 -15.56 -21.46
N GLY A 100 15.90 -15.68 -22.05
CA GLY A 100 17.08 -16.20 -21.36
C GLY A 100 17.38 -15.47 -20.04
N PHE A 101 17.84 -16.23 -19.03
CA PHE A 101 18.19 -15.75 -17.68
C PHE A 101 18.98 -14.43 -17.68
N ALA A 102 19.84 -14.20 -18.67
CA ALA A 102 20.62 -12.97 -18.82
C ALA A 102 19.76 -11.71 -19.08
N SER A 103 18.73 -11.82 -19.94
CA SER A 103 17.82 -10.70 -20.22
C SER A 103 16.88 -10.41 -19.05
N LEU A 104 16.45 -11.45 -18.34
CA LEU A 104 15.63 -11.32 -17.14
C LEU A 104 16.42 -10.67 -15.99
N ALA A 105 17.69 -11.05 -15.81
CA ALA A 105 18.58 -10.47 -14.80
C ALA A 105 18.91 -8.99 -15.09
N LEU A 106 19.04 -8.61 -16.36
CA LEU A 106 19.25 -7.21 -16.75
C LEU A 106 18.01 -6.35 -16.49
N ASP A 107 16.82 -6.80 -16.88
CA ASP A 107 15.56 -6.07 -16.61
C ASP A 107 15.32 -5.91 -15.10
N LEU A 108 15.60 -6.96 -14.32
CA LEU A 108 15.51 -6.93 -12.86
C LEU A 108 16.55 -5.97 -12.26
N GLY A 109 17.79 -6.04 -12.75
CA GLY A 109 18.88 -5.17 -12.31
C GLY A 109 18.61 -3.69 -12.61
N ILE A 110 18.01 -3.38 -13.76
CA ILE A 110 17.61 -2.01 -14.11
C ILE A 110 16.49 -1.54 -13.19
N THR A 111 15.46 -2.36 -12.96
CA THR A 111 14.31 -1.98 -12.12
C THR A 111 14.71 -1.78 -10.66
N ILE A 112 15.44 -2.74 -10.09
CA ILE A 112 16.01 -2.62 -8.74
C ILE A 112 16.98 -1.44 -8.69
N GLY A 113 17.81 -1.27 -9.72
CA GLY A 113 18.75 -0.17 -9.84
C GLY A 113 18.06 1.20 -9.82
N LYS A 114 16.93 1.36 -10.54
CA LYS A 114 16.12 2.59 -10.51
C LYS A 114 15.54 2.85 -9.11
N VAL A 115 15.01 1.82 -8.44
CA VAL A 115 14.48 1.96 -7.07
C VAL A 115 15.59 2.32 -6.09
N VAL A 116 16.73 1.64 -6.14
CA VAL A 116 17.89 1.94 -5.28
C VAL A 116 18.44 3.33 -5.57
N ALA A 117 18.53 3.73 -6.84
CA ALA A 117 18.96 5.07 -7.23
C ALA A 117 17.98 6.14 -6.72
N PHE A 118 16.67 5.92 -6.84
CA PHE A 118 15.65 6.79 -6.27
C PHE A 118 15.85 6.96 -4.77
N ILE A 119 15.96 5.85 -4.02
CA ILE A 119 16.16 5.87 -2.56
C ILE A 119 17.46 6.61 -2.22
N ALA A 120 18.55 6.32 -2.92
CA ALA A 120 19.84 6.96 -2.67
C ALA A 120 19.78 8.47 -2.93
N ILE A 121 19.21 8.90 -4.05
CA ILE A 121 19.03 10.32 -4.39
C ILE A 121 18.12 11.00 -3.37
N MET A 122 17.04 10.34 -2.94
CA MET A 122 16.12 10.90 -1.96
C MET A 122 16.79 11.06 -0.59
N MET A 123 17.59 10.07 -0.16
CA MET A 123 18.35 10.13 1.09
C MET A 123 19.48 11.17 1.06
N LEU A 124 20.09 11.41 -0.11
CA LEU A 124 21.21 12.35 -0.23
C LEU A 124 20.75 13.78 -0.50
N VAL A 125 19.91 13.97 -1.51
CA VAL A 125 19.40 15.27 -1.96
C VAL A 125 18.20 15.68 -1.13
N GLY A 126 17.23 14.78 -0.93
CA GLY A 126 16.02 15.07 -0.17
C GLY A 126 16.31 15.53 1.24
N ARG A 127 17.16 14.80 1.95
CA ARG A 127 17.56 15.13 3.31
C ARG A 127 18.13 16.54 3.46
N ARG A 128 18.67 17.13 2.39
CA ARG A 128 19.18 18.51 2.40
C ARG A 128 18.20 19.51 1.80
N LEU A 129 17.56 19.15 0.70
CA LEU A 129 16.64 20.01 -0.04
C LEU A 129 15.33 20.24 0.73
N VAL A 130 14.77 19.19 1.33
CA VAL A 130 13.48 19.26 2.03
C VAL A 130 13.56 20.19 3.24
N PRO A 131 14.49 20.02 4.21
CA PRO A 131 14.60 20.96 5.32
C PRO A 131 14.98 22.38 4.88
N TRP A 132 15.75 22.51 3.80
CA TRP A 132 16.09 23.83 3.23
C TRP A 132 14.86 24.57 2.70
N ILE A 133 13.99 23.90 1.93
CA ILE A 133 12.74 24.50 1.45
C ILE A 133 11.82 24.83 2.62
N MET A 134 11.71 23.94 3.61
CA MET A 134 10.87 24.16 4.78
C MET A 134 11.34 25.31 5.66
N SER A 135 12.65 25.44 5.90
CA SER A 135 13.20 26.56 6.67
C SER A 135 12.99 27.88 5.95
N ARG A 136 13.12 27.90 4.61
CA ARG A 136 12.82 29.08 3.79
C ARG A 136 11.34 29.46 3.83
N SER A 137 10.43 28.50 3.72
CA SER A 137 8.99 28.78 3.81
C SER A 137 8.60 29.19 5.25
N ALA A 138 9.19 28.58 6.27
CA ALA A 138 8.97 28.95 7.67
C ALA A 138 9.46 30.38 7.97
N ALA A 139 10.55 30.83 7.35
CA ALA A 139 11.08 32.18 7.50
C ALA A 139 10.13 33.28 6.97
N THR A 140 9.17 32.92 6.11
CA THR A 140 8.14 33.88 5.65
C THR A 140 7.09 34.20 6.72
N GLY A 141 7.03 33.41 7.81
CA GLY A 141 6.07 33.60 8.90
C GLY A 141 4.63 33.18 8.57
N SER A 142 4.27 32.95 7.31
CA SER A 142 2.92 32.53 6.91
C SER A 142 2.73 31.02 7.07
N ARG A 143 1.71 30.64 7.86
CA ARG A 143 1.30 29.24 8.04
C ARG A 143 0.79 28.62 6.74
N GLU A 144 0.12 29.41 5.91
CA GLU A 144 -0.45 28.98 4.63
C GLU A 144 0.66 28.62 3.65
N LEU A 145 1.66 29.50 3.49
CA LEU A 145 2.81 29.26 2.61
C LEU A 145 3.63 28.05 3.07
N PHE A 146 3.80 27.88 4.39
CA PHE A 146 4.47 26.70 4.94
C PHE A 146 3.71 25.41 4.59
N THR A 147 2.39 25.38 4.84
CA THR A 147 1.55 24.21 4.55
C THR A 147 1.54 23.87 3.06
N LEU A 148 1.37 24.88 2.19
CA LEU A 148 1.44 24.71 0.74
C LEU A 148 2.80 24.17 0.29
N SER A 149 3.89 24.65 0.89
CA SER A 149 5.24 24.17 0.57
C SER A 149 5.43 22.70 0.93
N VAL A 150 4.92 22.27 2.09
CA VAL A 150 4.99 20.87 2.53
C VAL A 150 4.23 19.96 1.56
N LEU A 151 3.01 20.35 1.16
CA LEU A 151 2.21 19.58 0.21
C LEU A 151 2.83 19.55 -1.18
N ALA A 152 3.28 20.70 -1.68
CA ALA A 152 3.91 20.82 -2.99
C ALA A 152 5.17 19.97 -3.06
N LEU A 153 5.94 19.91 -1.97
CA LEU A 153 7.12 19.08 -1.86
C LEU A 153 6.77 17.59 -1.79
N ALA A 154 5.77 17.20 -0.99
CA ALA A 154 5.32 15.81 -0.92
C ALA A 154 4.79 15.30 -2.27
N LEU A 155 3.93 16.08 -2.93
CA LEU A 155 3.39 15.77 -4.26
C LEU A 155 4.47 15.83 -5.34
N GLY A 156 5.38 16.79 -5.28
CA GLY A 156 6.48 16.95 -6.24
C GLY A 156 7.46 15.79 -6.17
N ILE A 157 7.79 15.29 -4.96
CA ILE A 157 8.62 14.10 -4.79
C ILE A 157 7.87 12.85 -5.29
N ALA A 158 6.58 12.71 -4.96
CA ALA A 158 5.77 11.57 -5.42
C ALA A 158 5.64 11.52 -6.95
N PHE A 159 5.41 12.68 -7.58
CA PHE A 159 5.37 12.83 -9.03
C PHE A 159 6.75 12.55 -9.67
N GLY A 160 7.82 13.10 -9.10
CA GLY A 160 9.19 12.85 -9.57
C GLY A 160 9.59 11.37 -9.48
N ALA A 161 9.11 10.63 -8.47
CA ALA A 161 9.34 9.19 -8.35
C ALA A 161 8.75 8.39 -9.52
N VAL A 162 7.55 8.78 -9.98
CA VAL A 162 6.87 8.15 -11.12
C VAL A 162 7.57 8.51 -12.43
N GLU A 163 7.75 9.79 -12.71
CA GLU A 163 8.27 10.26 -14.02
C GLU A 163 9.76 9.97 -14.24
N LEU A 164 10.59 10.08 -13.20
CA LEU A 164 12.04 9.95 -13.35
C LEU A 164 12.55 8.52 -13.12
N PHE A 165 11.83 7.73 -12.32
CA PHE A 165 12.29 6.42 -11.87
C PHE A 165 11.33 5.28 -12.18
N ASP A 166 10.16 5.56 -12.78
CA ASP A 166 9.08 4.59 -13.05
C ASP A 166 8.62 3.86 -11.78
N VAL A 167 8.70 4.51 -10.62
CA VAL A 167 8.33 3.92 -9.34
C VAL A 167 6.90 4.34 -8.96
N SER A 168 6.23 3.54 -8.12
CA SER A 168 4.88 3.85 -7.65
C SER A 168 4.80 5.19 -6.91
N PHE A 169 3.72 5.93 -7.16
CA PHE A 169 3.38 7.17 -6.46
C PHE A 169 3.38 6.99 -4.93
N ALA A 170 2.91 5.83 -4.45
CA ALA A 170 2.86 5.50 -3.02
C ALA A 170 4.27 5.48 -2.39
N LEU A 171 5.26 4.92 -3.10
CA LEU A 171 6.63 4.88 -2.60
C LEU A 171 7.24 6.28 -2.59
N GLY A 172 7.03 7.08 -3.64
CA GLY A 172 7.49 8.46 -3.66
C GLY A 172 6.91 9.29 -2.50
N ALA A 173 5.61 9.17 -2.23
CA ALA A 173 4.95 9.82 -1.11
C ALA A 173 5.46 9.34 0.26
N PHE A 174 5.68 8.02 0.42
CA PHE A 174 6.22 7.44 1.65
C PHE A 174 7.62 7.98 1.97
N PHE A 175 8.51 7.99 0.98
CA PHE A 175 9.86 8.54 1.17
C PHE A 175 9.87 10.05 1.37
N ALA A 176 8.97 10.80 0.72
CA ALA A 176 8.79 12.21 0.98
C ALA A 176 8.44 12.47 2.46
N GLY A 177 7.52 11.68 3.01
CA GLY A 177 7.14 11.73 4.42
C GLY A 177 8.29 11.35 5.37
N MET A 178 9.07 10.31 5.04
CA MET A 178 10.24 9.93 5.85
C MET A 178 11.29 11.04 5.91
N VAL A 179 11.64 11.62 4.76
CA VAL A 179 12.60 12.73 4.70
C VAL A 179 12.07 13.98 5.41
N LEU A 180 10.77 14.26 5.30
CA LEU A 180 10.11 15.34 6.02
C LEU A 180 10.21 15.16 7.54
N ASN A 181 10.07 13.93 8.01
CA ASN A 181 10.11 13.56 9.42
C ASN A 181 11.52 13.74 10.05
N GLU A 182 12.59 13.70 9.25
CA GLU A 182 13.95 13.99 9.72
C GLU A 182 14.21 15.49 10.00
N SER A 183 13.31 16.38 9.55
CA SER A 183 13.47 17.83 9.77
C SER A 183 13.03 18.25 11.18
N GLU A 184 13.64 19.30 11.73
CA GLU A 184 13.22 19.92 13.01
C GLU A 184 11.79 20.51 12.93
N LEU A 185 11.32 20.81 11.71
CA LEU A 185 10.00 21.35 11.44
C LEU A 185 8.94 20.26 11.19
N SER A 186 9.30 18.98 11.35
CA SER A 186 8.43 17.82 11.10
C SER A 186 7.14 17.87 11.92
N HIS A 187 7.22 18.20 13.21
CA HIS A 187 6.05 18.33 14.08
C HIS A 187 5.07 19.40 13.59
N ARG A 188 5.59 20.55 13.16
CA ARG A 188 4.78 21.64 12.60
C ARG A 188 4.15 21.23 11.28
N ALA A 189 4.93 20.58 10.40
CA ALA A 189 4.44 20.06 9.13
C ALA A 189 3.35 19.01 9.31
N ALA A 190 3.52 18.08 10.25
CA ALA A 190 2.51 17.10 10.60
C ALA A 190 1.24 17.79 11.08
N HIS A 191 1.34 18.69 12.06
CA HIS A 191 0.18 19.39 12.63
C HIS A 191 -0.58 20.22 11.57
N ASP A 192 0.14 20.97 10.74
CA ASP A 192 -0.47 21.83 9.73
C ASP A 192 -1.08 21.05 8.55
N THR A 193 -0.66 19.81 8.32
CA THR A 193 -1.22 18.92 7.29
C THR A 193 -2.33 17.99 7.80
N LEU A 194 -2.55 17.88 9.12
CA LEU A 194 -3.60 17.05 9.71
C LEU A 194 -4.99 17.28 9.07
N PRO A 195 -5.49 18.53 8.89
CA PRO A 195 -6.83 18.75 8.34
C PRO A 195 -6.96 18.26 6.89
N LEU A 196 -5.89 18.38 6.11
CA LEU A 196 -5.87 17.95 4.71
C LEU A 196 -5.81 16.44 4.60
N ARG A 197 -4.99 15.78 5.44
CA ARG A 197 -4.98 14.32 5.55
C ARG A 197 -6.37 13.80 5.88
N ASP A 198 -7.05 14.43 6.84
CA ASP A 198 -8.40 14.03 7.24
C ASP A 198 -9.42 14.26 6.11
N ALA A 199 -9.34 15.39 5.40
CA ALA A 199 -10.20 15.67 4.24
C ALA A 199 -9.97 14.68 3.09
N PHE A 200 -8.71 14.37 2.76
CA PHE A 200 -8.38 13.39 1.73
C PHE A 200 -8.76 11.96 2.13
N ALA A 201 -8.69 11.61 3.41
CA ALA A 201 -9.19 10.33 3.90
C ALA A 201 -10.70 10.20 3.70
N VAL A 202 -11.48 11.24 4.00
CA VAL A 202 -12.92 11.26 3.73
C VAL A 202 -13.21 11.11 2.23
N LEU A 203 -12.53 11.87 1.38
CA LEU A 203 -12.67 11.76 -0.08
C LEU A 203 -12.30 10.37 -0.59
N PHE A 204 -11.25 9.77 -0.05
CA PHE A 204 -10.81 8.42 -0.38
C PHE A 204 -11.91 7.39 -0.06
N PHE A 205 -12.44 7.40 1.17
CA PHE A 205 -13.47 6.44 1.58
C PHE A 205 -14.80 6.62 0.81
N VAL A 206 -15.20 7.86 0.53
CA VAL A 206 -16.36 8.14 -0.33
C VAL A 206 -16.11 7.60 -1.74
N SER A 207 -14.94 7.84 -2.32
CA SER A 207 -14.59 7.35 -3.66
C SER A 207 -14.56 5.83 -3.73
N VAL A 208 -14.02 5.15 -2.71
CA VAL A 208 -14.03 3.68 -2.61
C VAL A 208 -15.46 3.17 -2.52
N GLY A 209 -16.32 3.81 -1.73
CA GLY A 209 -17.75 3.48 -1.65
C GLY A 209 -18.47 3.65 -2.99
N MET A 210 -18.12 4.66 -3.78
CA MET A 210 -18.67 4.86 -5.13
C MET A 210 -18.15 3.84 -6.17
N LEU A 211 -16.98 3.25 -5.93
CA LEU A 211 -16.41 2.22 -6.80
C LEU A 211 -17.02 0.83 -6.53
N PHE A 212 -17.69 0.66 -5.39
CA PHE A 212 -18.35 -0.59 -5.02
C PHE A 212 -19.54 -0.88 -5.93
N ASP A 213 -19.49 -2.01 -6.64
CA ASP A 213 -20.60 -2.52 -7.45
C ASP A 213 -21.46 -3.49 -6.60
N PRO A 214 -22.69 -3.11 -6.21
CA PRO A 214 -23.56 -3.96 -5.41
C PRO A 214 -23.97 -5.24 -6.15
N MET A 215 -23.83 -5.30 -7.47
CA MET A 215 -24.19 -6.47 -8.29
C MET A 215 -23.32 -7.69 -7.96
N VAL A 216 -22.10 -7.49 -7.47
CA VAL A 216 -21.17 -8.58 -7.08
C VAL A 216 -21.78 -9.48 -5.99
N LEU A 217 -22.61 -8.92 -5.10
CA LEU A 217 -23.31 -9.68 -4.06
C LEU A 217 -24.29 -10.71 -4.64
N VAL A 218 -24.87 -10.41 -5.80
CA VAL A 218 -25.84 -11.28 -6.48
C VAL A 218 -25.14 -12.24 -7.43
N GLN A 219 -24.11 -11.78 -8.16
CA GLN A 219 -23.41 -12.60 -9.15
C GLN A 219 -22.48 -13.65 -8.52
N GLN A 220 -21.80 -13.31 -7.43
CA GLN A 220 -20.81 -14.20 -6.79
C GLN A 220 -20.94 -14.23 -5.26
N PRO A 221 -22.12 -14.61 -4.72
CA PRO A 221 -22.37 -14.59 -3.28
C PRO A 221 -21.39 -15.48 -2.50
N LEU A 222 -20.99 -16.62 -3.07
CA LEU A 222 -20.11 -17.57 -2.43
C LEU A 222 -18.67 -17.05 -2.29
N ALA A 223 -18.16 -16.35 -3.32
CA ALA A 223 -16.82 -15.74 -3.28
C ALA A 223 -16.78 -14.58 -2.28
N VAL A 224 -17.83 -13.75 -2.22
CA VAL A 224 -17.95 -12.67 -1.25
C VAL A 224 -18.02 -13.21 0.18
N LEU A 225 -18.89 -14.20 0.44
CA LEU A 225 -19.02 -14.82 1.76
C LEU A 225 -17.72 -15.48 2.21
N ALA A 226 -17.03 -16.18 1.32
CA ALA A 226 -15.75 -16.80 1.65
C ALA A 226 -14.67 -15.75 1.96
N THR A 227 -14.63 -14.66 1.20
CA THR A 227 -13.72 -13.54 1.44
C THR A 227 -13.99 -12.87 2.79
N LEU A 228 -15.27 -12.59 3.08
CA LEU A 228 -15.70 -12.05 4.37
C LEU A 228 -15.35 -12.98 5.53
N ALA A 229 -15.54 -14.28 5.37
CA ALA A 229 -15.18 -15.26 6.39
C ALA A 229 -13.66 -15.28 6.65
N ILE A 230 -12.84 -15.16 5.61
CA ILE A 230 -11.37 -15.06 5.76
C ILE A 230 -10.98 -13.78 6.50
N ILE A 231 -11.63 -12.65 6.22
CA ILE A 231 -11.34 -11.38 6.88
C ILE A 231 -11.75 -11.43 8.35
N ILE A 232 -13.00 -11.81 8.62
CA ILE A 232 -13.58 -11.79 9.97
C ILE A 232 -12.95 -12.87 10.85
N PHE A 233 -12.82 -14.09 10.35
CA PHE A 233 -12.34 -15.23 11.14
C PHE A 233 -10.87 -15.54 10.87
N GLY A 234 -10.46 -15.63 9.61
CA GLY A 234 -9.09 -16.03 9.24
C GLY A 234 -8.04 -15.05 9.77
N LYS A 235 -8.14 -13.77 9.40
CA LYS A 235 -7.19 -12.72 9.79
C LYS A 235 -7.24 -12.45 11.30
N SER A 236 -8.44 -12.34 11.87
CA SER A 236 -8.61 -12.15 13.31
C SER A 236 -8.06 -13.30 14.13
N ALA A 237 -8.29 -14.55 13.72
CA ALA A 237 -7.73 -15.72 14.38
C ALA A 237 -6.20 -15.73 14.27
N ALA A 238 -5.64 -15.45 13.09
CA ALA A 238 -4.20 -15.34 12.89
C ALA A 238 -3.58 -14.30 13.83
N ALA A 239 -4.15 -13.10 13.89
CA ALA A 239 -3.71 -12.04 14.80
C ALA A 239 -3.82 -12.46 16.28
N PHE A 240 -4.94 -13.08 16.67
CA PHE A 240 -5.15 -13.56 18.04
C PHE A 240 -4.11 -14.61 18.45
N PHE A 241 -3.90 -15.64 17.61
CA PHE A 241 -2.94 -16.70 17.87
C PHE A 241 -1.50 -16.16 17.92
N LEU A 242 -1.12 -15.27 17.00
CA LEU A 242 0.20 -14.64 17.00
C LEU A 242 0.44 -13.88 18.32
N VAL A 243 -0.47 -13.00 18.71
CA VAL A 243 -0.35 -12.23 19.96
C VAL A 243 -0.31 -13.15 21.19
N ARG A 244 -1.06 -14.26 21.17
CA ARG A 244 -1.08 -15.24 22.26
C ARG A 244 0.22 -16.04 22.36
N MET A 245 0.84 -16.38 21.23
CA MET A 245 2.16 -17.03 21.17
C MET A 245 3.27 -16.13 21.70
N PHE A 246 3.16 -14.81 21.49
CA PHE A 246 4.06 -13.82 22.10
C PHE A 246 3.82 -13.57 23.60
N GLY A 247 2.97 -14.37 24.26
CA GLY A 247 2.81 -14.36 25.72
C GLY A 247 1.89 -13.29 26.29
N HIS A 248 1.11 -12.59 25.45
CA HIS A 248 0.21 -11.53 25.92
C HIS A 248 -1.15 -12.05 26.39
N SER A 249 -1.80 -11.25 27.25
CA SER A 249 -3.11 -11.56 27.80
C SER A 249 -4.18 -11.72 26.71
N PRO A 250 -5.20 -12.59 26.90
CA PRO A 250 -6.26 -12.79 25.92
C PRO A 250 -7.04 -11.51 25.62
N ARG A 251 -7.14 -10.58 26.60
CA ARG A 251 -7.72 -9.25 26.39
C ARG A 251 -6.91 -8.41 25.40
N THR A 252 -5.58 -8.47 25.47
CA THR A 252 -4.70 -7.79 24.50
C THR A 252 -4.86 -8.37 23.11
N ALA A 253 -4.86 -9.70 23.01
CA ALA A 253 -5.02 -10.42 21.74
C ALA A 253 -6.35 -10.11 21.08
N LEU A 254 -7.45 -10.07 21.85
CA LEU A 254 -8.78 -9.74 21.31
C LEU A 254 -8.85 -8.30 20.80
N THR A 255 -8.27 -7.34 21.53
CA THR A 255 -8.23 -5.93 21.08
C THR A 255 -7.47 -5.81 19.76
N ILE A 256 -6.27 -6.40 19.68
CA ILE A 256 -5.44 -6.33 18.48
C ILE A 256 -6.12 -7.05 17.30
N ALA A 257 -6.67 -8.24 17.52
CA ALA A 257 -7.38 -9.00 16.49
C ALA A 257 -8.61 -8.25 15.95
N ALA A 258 -9.43 -7.67 16.84
CA ALA A 258 -10.61 -6.91 16.43
C ALA A 258 -10.23 -5.61 15.69
N SER A 259 -9.14 -4.95 16.08
CA SER A 259 -8.67 -3.74 15.43
C SER A 259 -8.03 -3.99 14.06
N LEU A 260 -7.37 -5.15 13.85
CA LEU A 260 -6.71 -5.51 12.59
C LEU A 260 -7.62 -6.24 11.58
N ALA A 261 -8.85 -6.59 11.98
CA ALA A 261 -9.82 -7.28 11.11
C ALA A 261 -10.28 -6.42 9.91
N GLN A 262 -10.04 -5.12 9.94
CA GLN A 262 -10.42 -4.20 8.87
C GLN A 262 -9.50 -4.37 7.66
N ILE A 263 -10.03 -4.11 6.46
CA ILE A 263 -9.25 -4.04 5.22
C ILE A 263 -8.71 -2.63 5.04
N GLY A 264 -7.46 -2.51 4.62
CA GLY A 264 -6.80 -1.24 4.35
C GLY A 264 -7.11 -0.65 2.98
N GLU A 265 -6.95 0.67 2.89
CA GLU A 265 -7.03 1.48 1.66
C GLU A 265 -6.12 0.96 0.53
N PHE A 266 -4.96 0.42 0.88
CA PHE A 266 -3.97 -0.08 -0.07
C PHE A 266 -4.42 -1.34 -0.80
N ALA A 267 -5.36 -2.12 -0.24
CA ALA A 267 -5.97 -3.24 -0.95
C ALA A 267 -6.64 -2.79 -2.25
N PHE A 268 -7.29 -1.62 -2.24
CA PHE A 268 -7.97 -1.09 -3.43
C PHE A 268 -6.98 -0.58 -4.48
N ILE A 269 -5.89 0.04 -4.05
CA ILE A 269 -4.82 0.49 -4.96
C ILE A 269 -4.16 -0.72 -5.61
N LEU A 270 -3.87 -1.77 -4.84
CA LEU A 270 -3.24 -2.99 -5.32
C LEU A 270 -4.18 -3.79 -6.24
N ALA A 271 -5.46 -3.89 -5.91
CA ALA A 271 -6.48 -4.48 -6.78
C ALA A 271 -6.66 -3.69 -8.08
N GLY A 272 -6.63 -2.35 -8.03
CA GLY A 272 -6.68 -1.51 -9.23
C GLY A 272 -5.45 -1.66 -10.12
N LEU A 273 -4.26 -1.88 -9.53
CA LEU A 273 -3.04 -2.18 -10.26
C LEU A 273 -3.10 -3.56 -10.92
N GLU A 274 -3.55 -4.60 -10.20
CA GLU A 274 -3.74 -5.93 -10.76
C GLU A 274 -4.76 -5.92 -11.88
N TRP A 275 -5.85 -5.18 -11.74
CA TRP A 275 -6.81 -4.99 -12.81
C TRP A 275 -6.17 -4.43 -14.09
N ARG A 276 -5.35 -3.37 -13.97
CA ARG A 276 -4.67 -2.78 -15.13
C ARG A 276 -3.72 -3.78 -15.78
N LEU A 277 -2.95 -4.52 -14.97
CA LEU A 277 -2.01 -5.53 -15.43
C LEU A 277 -2.74 -6.75 -16.05
N THR A 278 -3.88 -7.16 -15.53
CA THR A 278 -4.65 -8.32 -16.00
C THR A 278 -5.53 -7.97 -17.21
N CYS A 279 -6.16 -6.79 -17.25
CA CYS A 279 -7.08 -6.40 -18.32
C CYS A 279 -6.43 -5.78 -19.55
N CYS A 280 -5.26 -5.13 -19.45
CA CYS A 280 -4.47 -4.87 -20.67
C CYS A 280 -3.85 -6.17 -21.23
N ARG A 281 -3.76 -7.24 -20.42
CA ARG A 281 -3.13 -8.52 -20.76
C ARG A 281 -4.09 -9.57 -21.34
N ARG A 282 -5.34 -9.63 -20.86
CA ARG A 282 -6.42 -10.50 -21.38
C ARG A 282 -7.80 -9.88 -21.12
N PRO A 283 -8.47 -9.27 -22.13
CA PRO A 283 -9.78 -8.62 -21.95
C PRO A 283 -10.93 -9.61 -21.67
N ASP A 284 -10.68 -10.91 -21.80
CA ASP A 284 -11.61 -12.04 -21.69
C ASP A 284 -11.75 -12.61 -20.26
N LYS A 285 -11.05 -12.07 -19.25
CA LYS A 285 -11.12 -12.57 -17.85
C LYS A 285 -12.21 -11.88 -17.03
N ILE A 286 -12.84 -12.67 -16.15
CA ILE A 286 -14.01 -12.39 -15.28
C ILE A 286 -14.04 -11.03 -14.60
N TRP A 287 -12.87 -10.47 -14.28
CA TRP A 287 -12.83 -9.15 -13.69
C TRP A 287 -13.03 -8.07 -14.75
N CYS A 288 -12.45 -8.14 -15.96
CA CYS A 288 -12.49 -7.05 -16.96
C CYS A 288 -13.87 -6.54 -17.36
N TRP A 289 -14.21 -5.35 -16.87
CA TRP A 289 -15.45 -4.63 -17.16
C TRP A 289 -15.47 -4.19 -18.64
N PRO A 290 -16.45 -4.63 -19.44
CA PRO A 290 -16.53 -4.31 -20.86
C PRO A 290 -17.05 -2.88 -21.02
N GLY A 291 -16.14 -1.91 -21.11
CA GLY A 291 -16.47 -0.50 -21.34
C GLY A 291 -15.47 0.49 -20.75
N ARG A 292 -14.69 0.09 -19.74
CA ARG A 292 -13.68 0.96 -19.09
C ARG A 292 -12.23 0.57 -19.39
N SER A 293 -12.01 -0.55 -20.08
CA SER A 293 -10.69 -1.11 -20.42
C SER A 293 -9.97 -0.34 -21.54
N SER A 294 -10.69 0.21 -22.51
CA SER A 294 -10.10 0.86 -23.69
C SER A 294 -9.53 2.26 -23.43
N GLN A 295 -10.14 3.05 -22.53
CA GLN A 295 -9.71 4.43 -22.24
C GLN A 295 -8.51 4.53 -21.27
N LEU A 296 -8.26 3.49 -20.48
CA LEU A 296 -7.18 3.46 -19.49
C LEU A 296 -5.92 2.73 -19.98
N CYS A 297 -6.02 1.76 -20.90
CA CYS A 297 -4.83 1.24 -21.59
C CYS A 297 -4.19 2.30 -22.52
N SER A 298 -4.96 3.29 -23.01
CA SER A 298 -4.44 4.35 -23.89
C SER A 298 -3.78 5.53 -23.16
N THR A 299 -3.95 5.64 -21.84
CA THR A 299 -3.38 6.73 -21.03
C THR A 299 -2.12 6.34 -20.26
N GLY A 300 -1.58 5.14 -20.50
CA GLY A 300 -0.24 4.74 -20.05
C GLY A 300 0.83 5.14 -21.07
N ALA A 301 1.30 6.38 -21.01
CA ALA A 301 2.49 6.82 -21.72
C ALA A 301 3.77 6.20 -21.11
N VAL A 302 3.95 4.88 -21.22
CA VAL A 302 5.23 4.20 -21.00
C VAL A 302 5.34 3.04 -22.00
N TYR A 303 5.36 3.35 -23.30
CA TYR A 303 5.98 2.51 -24.36
C TYR A 303 6.21 3.40 -25.60
N PRO A 304 7.41 3.98 -25.83
CA PRO A 304 7.81 4.35 -27.17
C PRO A 304 8.45 3.12 -27.80
N ALA A 305 7.63 2.24 -28.37
CA ALA A 305 8.12 1.21 -29.29
C ALA A 305 7.46 1.43 -30.65
N GLY A 306 7.94 2.46 -31.35
CA GLY A 306 7.74 2.55 -32.78
C GLY A 306 8.38 1.33 -33.46
N LYS A 307 7.55 0.55 -34.14
CA LYS A 307 7.78 -0.07 -35.46
C LYS A 307 6.70 -1.12 -35.69
N ILE A 308 5.60 -0.71 -36.33
CA ILE A 308 4.86 -1.62 -37.19
C ILE A 308 5.18 -1.17 -38.62
N SER A 309 6.11 -1.91 -39.24
CA SER A 309 6.26 -1.94 -40.69
C SER A 309 5.33 -3.00 -41.25
N ARG A 310 4.69 -2.64 -42.37
CA ARG A 310 3.71 -3.35 -43.19
C ARG A 310 2.27 -3.16 -42.79
#